data_AF-I3JIK9-F1
#
_entry.id   AF-I3JIK9-F1
#
_cell.length_a   1.000
_cell.length_b   1.000
_cell.length_c   1.000
_cell.angle_alpha   90.00
_cell.angle_beta   90.00
_cell.angle_gamma   90.00
#
_symmetry.space_group_name_H-M   'P 1'
#
loop_
_entity.id
_entity.type
_entity.pdbx_description
1 polymer ?
#
loop_
_entity_poly.entity_id
_entity_poly.type
_entity_poly.pdbx_seq_one_letter_code
_entity_poly.pdbx_strand_id
1 'polypeptide(L)'
;MALPVVVFLLALIALGAASAPDCKELVKPFMPEDPKQVFGKWIYVMGAGDPKQYHKALESLKSSWIDLSPTSSDQTVTLRWRDHCFNRCIVGEANATISGIATTFRKNLSDHKGHILQTCSDCLLWTDTFRNGDVTGRYILQFTRTGKIDPKHVEIFKKQVGCLNFPEDYHSYDGKTGQQLSKNLQRQSFNSHRVEILPWEMSYLSAIVFRSSLFLD
;
A
#
# COMPACT_ATOMS: atom_id res chain seq x y z
N MET A 1 -55.38 16.81 -0.85
CA MET A 1 -54.24 16.59 0.09
C MET A 1 -53.36 15.45 -0.43
N ALA A 2 -52.75 15.58 -1.61
CA ALA A 2 -51.95 14.49 -2.22
C ALA A 2 -50.71 15.02 -2.96
N LEU A 3 -50.82 16.23 -3.54
CA LEU A 3 -49.69 16.95 -4.14
C LEU A 3 -48.47 17.15 -3.23
N PRO A 4 -48.58 17.56 -1.94
CA PRO A 4 -47.38 17.85 -1.14
C PRO A 4 -46.60 16.59 -0.75
N VAL A 5 -47.26 15.42 -0.71
CA VAL A 5 -46.63 14.14 -0.37
C VAL A 5 -45.77 13.63 -1.54
N VAL A 6 -46.23 13.81 -2.77
CA VAL A 6 -45.48 13.42 -3.98
C VAL A 6 -44.22 14.27 -4.16
N VAL A 7 -44.31 15.57 -3.86
CA VAL A 7 -43.15 16.49 -3.92
C VAL A 7 -42.10 16.14 -2.86
N PHE A 8 -42.53 15.78 -1.64
CA PHE A 8 -41.62 15.34 -0.58
C PHE A 8 -40.90 14.02 -0.92
N LEU A 9 -41.62 13.05 -1.51
CA LEU A 9 -41.04 11.78 -1.96
C LEU A 9 -40.03 11.97 -3.09
N LEU A 10 -40.29 12.85 -4.06
CA LEU A 10 -39.36 13.14 -5.15
C LEU A 10 -38.07 13.83 -4.66
N ALA A 11 -38.18 14.72 -3.67
CA ALA A 11 -37.01 15.36 -3.06
C ALA A 11 -36.13 14.35 -2.28
N LEU A 12 -36.74 13.36 -1.62
CA LEU A 12 -36.02 12.30 -0.90
C LEU A 12 -35.29 11.34 -1.86
N ILE A 13 -35.86 11.04 -3.02
CA ILE A 13 -35.21 10.21 -4.05
C ILE A 13 -34.02 10.95 -4.69
N ALA A 14 -34.13 12.27 -4.90
CA ALA A 14 -33.05 13.08 -5.44
C ALA A 14 -31.84 13.20 -4.48
N LEU A 15 -32.07 13.18 -3.15
CA LEU A 15 -31.00 13.18 -2.16
C LEU A 15 -30.29 11.82 -2.00
N GLY A 16 -30.91 10.72 -2.45
CA GLY A 16 -30.33 9.37 -2.43
C GLY A 16 -29.43 9.05 -3.63
N ALA A 17 -29.43 9.90 -4.66
CA ALA A 17 -28.67 9.70 -5.89
C ALA A 17 -27.25 10.31 -5.82
N ALA A 18 -26.57 10.19 -4.67
CA ALA A 18 -25.11 10.21 -4.70
C ALA A 18 -24.66 8.87 -5.26
N SER A 19 -24.66 8.72 -6.59
CA SER A 19 -24.14 7.54 -7.27
C SER A 19 -22.75 7.26 -6.71
N ALA A 20 -22.50 6.02 -6.29
CA ALA A 20 -21.15 5.60 -5.93
C ALA A 20 -20.20 6.04 -7.06
N PRO A 21 -19.06 6.67 -6.75
CA PRO A 21 -18.17 7.17 -7.79
C PRO A 21 -17.80 6.03 -8.74
N ASP A 22 -17.83 6.32 -10.04
CA ASP A 22 -17.44 5.37 -11.09
C ASP A 22 -16.03 4.85 -10.79
N CYS A 23 -15.79 3.56 -11.02
CA CYS A 23 -14.48 2.94 -10.83
C CYS A 23 -13.39 3.68 -11.60
N LYS A 24 -13.73 4.29 -12.74
CA LYS A 24 -12.83 5.14 -13.51
C LYS A 24 -12.24 6.31 -12.69
N GLU A 25 -13.06 6.95 -11.85
CA GLU A 25 -12.63 8.04 -10.98
C GLU A 25 -11.87 7.51 -9.76
N LEU A 26 -12.32 6.38 -9.20
CA LEU A 26 -11.70 5.77 -8.01
C LEU A 26 -10.30 5.23 -8.27
N VAL A 27 -10.02 4.72 -9.46
CA VAL A 27 -8.72 4.14 -9.84
C VAL A 27 -7.89 5.08 -10.71
N LYS A 28 -8.15 6.39 -10.63
CA LYS A 28 -7.41 7.40 -11.35
C LYS A 28 -5.95 7.44 -10.86
N PRO A 29 -4.96 7.33 -11.76
CA PRO A 29 -3.55 7.50 -11.39
C PRO A 29 -3.28 8.88 -10.79
N PHE A 30 -2.43 8.92 -9.77
CA PHE A 30 -1.95 10.15 -9.15
C PHE A 30 -0.54 10.47 -9.62
N MET A 31 -0.41 11.55 -10.38
CA MET A 31 0.86 12.19 -10.71
C MET A 31 0.79 13.64 -10.21
N PRO A 32 1.45 13.97 -9.09
CA PRO A 32 1.43 15.33 -8.58
C PRO A 32 2.19 16.27 -9.53
N GLU A 33 1.70 17.51 -9.66
CA GLU A 33 2.43 18.57 -10.39
C GLU A 33 3.76 18.90 -9.71
N ASP A 34 3.78 18.88 -8.37
CA ASP A 34 5.00 18.97 -7.57
C ASP A 34 5.35 17.57 -7.01
N PRO A 35 6.42 16.92 -7.53
CA PRO A 35 6.91 15.63 -7.02
C PRO A 35 7.21 15.63 -5.51
N LYS A 36 7.43 16.80 -4.89
CA LYS A 36 7.66 16.89 -3.44
C LYS A 36 6.46 16.43 -2.62
N GLN A 37 5.26 16.44 -3.18
CA GLN A 37 4.06 15.96 -2.49
C GLN A 37 4.15 14.49 -2.09
N VAL A 38 4.86 13.67 -2.88
CA VAL A 38 5.03 12.23 -2.58
C VAL A 38 6.25 11.94 -1.71
N PHE A 39 7.19 12.88 -1.55
CA PHE A 39 8.41 12.62 -0.80
C PHE A 39 8.22 12.54 0.73
N GLY A 40 9.20 11.94 1.38
CA GLY A 40 9.25 11.70 2.81
C GLY A 40 8.62 10.37 3.22
N LYS A 41 8.39 10.26 4.54
CA LYS A 41 7.94 9.03 5.18
C LYS A 41 6.43 8.82 5.09
N TRP A 42 6.05 7.57 4.88
CA TRP A 42 4.68 7.07 4.79
C TRP A 42 4.54 5.78 5.59
N ILE A 43 3.54 5.72 6.47
CA ILE A 43 3.30 4.59 7.38
C ILE A 43 2.15 3.75 6.84
N TYR A 44 2.37 2.45 6.71
CA TYR A 44 1.38 1.50 6.23
C TYR A 44 0.18 1.41 7.18
N VAL A 45 -1.04 1.41 6.62
CA VAL A 45 -2.28 1.31 7.41
C VAL A 45 -3.19 0.17 6.96
N MET A 46 -3.24 -0.17 5.68
CA MET A 46 -4.02 -1.31 5.18
C MET A 46 -3.61 -1.73 3.78
N GLY A 47 -3.98 -2.93 3.38
CA GLY A 47 -3.68 -3.43 2.05
C GLY A 47 -4.36 -4.75 1.72
N ALA A 48 -4.39 -5.08 0.43
CA ALA A 48 -4.83 -6.38 -0.06
C ALA A 48 -3.78 -6.92 -1.04
N GLY A 49 -3.67 -8.25 -1.10
CA GLY A 49 -2.77 -8.97 -2.00
C GLY A 49 -3.50 -10.01 -2.83
N ASP A 50 -2.96 -10.34 -4.00
CA ASP A 50 -3.56 -11.31 -4.92
C ASP A 50 -2.46 -12.02 -5.72
N PRO A 51 -2.48 -13.36 -5.88
CA PRO A 51 -3.40 -14.37 -5.31
C PRO A 51 -3.44 -14.44 -3.77
N LYS A 52 -4.42 -15.22 -3.25
CA LYS A 52 -4.74 -15.36 -1.82
C LYS A 52 -3.53 -15.57 -0.90
N GLN A 53 -2.49 -16.29 -1.34
CA GLN A 53 -1.27 -16.44 -0.54
C GLN A 53 -0.60 -15.11 -0.17
N TYR A 54 -0.68 -14.10 -1.02
CA TYR A 54 -0.11 -12.78 -0.79
C TYR A 54 -1.00 -11.91 0.07
N HIS A 55 -2.32 -12.06 -0.02
CA HIS A 55 -3.21 -11.51 1.00
C HIS A 55 -2.81 -12.04 2.39
N LYS A 56 -2.72 -13.38 2.53
CA LYS A 56 -2.34 -14.02 3.79
C LYS A 56 -0.96 -13.58 4.29
N ALA A 57 -0.02 -13.33 3.38
CA ALA A 57 1.30 -12.81 3.73
C ALA A 57 1.24 -11.47 4.49
N LEU A 58 0.25 -10.62 4.22
CA LEU A 58 0.07 -9.34 4.91
C LEU A 58 -0.26 -9.52 6.40
N GLU A 59 -0.85 -10.65 6.82
CA GLU A 59 -1.10 -10.96 8.24
C GLU A 59 0.21 -11.03 9.06
N SER A 60 1.32 -11.35 8.40
CA SER A 60 2.63 -11.37 9.06
C SER A 60 3.18 -9.96 9.31
N LEU A 61 2.64 -8.93 8.65
CA LEU A 61 3.12 -7.55 8.66
C LEU A 61 2.60 -6.79 9.89
N LYS A 62 3.39 -6.80 10.96
CA LYS A 62 3.09 -6.10 12.22
C LYS A 62 3.22 -4.59 12.12
N SER A 63 4.05 -4.06 11.22
CA SER A 63 4.15 -2.62 10.92
C SER A 63 5.03 -2.41 9.71
N SER A 64 4.79 -1.37 8.92
CA SER A 64 5.69 -0.98 7.82
C SER A 64 5.73 0.52 7.63
N TRP A 65 6.85 1.04 7.13
CA TRP A 65 6.93 2.35 6.53
C TRP A 65 7.81 2.33 5.30
N ILE A 66 7.52 3.26 4.40
CA ILE A 66 8.38 3.63 3.28
C ILE A 66 8.84 5.09 3.42
N ASP A 67 9.98 5.41 2.84
CA ASP A 67 10.51 6.77 2.76
C ASP A 67 10.98 7.01 1.33
N LEU A 68 10.42 8.03 0.69
CA LEU A 68 10.68 8.39 -0.69
C LEU A 68 11.52 9.66 -0.73
N SER A 69 12.75 9.58 -1.22
CA SER A 69 13.64 10.75 -1.32
C SER A 69 14.05 11.04 -2.76
N PRO A 70 14.18 12.33 -3.15
CA PRO A 70 14.63 12.70 -4.48
C PRO A 70 16.06 12.23 -4.73
N THR A 71 16.41 12.04 -6.00
CA THR A 71 17.79 11.87 -6.45
C THR A 71 18.21 13.04 -7.33
N SER A 72 19.42 13.01 -7.90
CA SER A 72 19.86 13.97 -8.91
C SER A 72 19.13 13.84 -10.25
N SER A 73 18.47 12.70 -10.49
CA SER A 73 17.61 12.44 -11.65
C SER A 73 16.15 12.68 -11.27
N ASP A 74 15.42 13.41 -12.11
CA ASP A 74 13.97 13.64 -11.99
C ASP A 74 13.15 12.36 -12.25
N GLN A 75 13.72 11.39 -12.95
CA GLN A 75 13.14 10.08 -13.24
C GLN A 75 13.47 9.04 -12.18
N THR A 76 14.23 9.38 -11.13
CA THR A 76 14.66 8.40 -10.12
C THR A 76 14.35 8.89 -8.72
N VAL A 77 13.74 8.02 -7.92
CA VAL A 77 13.44 8.23 -6.50
C VAL A 77 14.11 7.13 -5.70
N THR A 78 14.78 7.48 -4.60
CA THR A 78 15.25 6.45 -3.67
C THR A 78 14.08 6.05 -2.77
N LEU A 79 13.73 4.77 -2.81
CA LEU A 79 12.74 4.12 -1.97
C LEU A 79 13.47 3.39 -0.84
N ARG A 80 13.20 3.78 0.41
CA ARG A 80 13.63 3.05 1.61
C ARG A 80 12.43 2.42 2.28
N TRP A 81 12.61 1.25 2.89
CA TRP A 81 11.55 0.60 3.64
C TRP A 81 12.05 -0.02 4.93
N ARG A 82 11.10 -0.21 5.85
CA ARG A 82 11.26 -1.04 7.04
C ARG A 82 9.98 -1.78 7.32
N ASP A 83 10.04 -3.10 7.19
CA ASP A 83 8.94 -4.01 7.42
C ASP A 83 9.21 -4.80 8.71
N HIS A 84 8.31 -4.71 9.68
CA HIS A 84 8.29 -5.63 10.82
C HIS A 84 7.35 -6.77 10.46
N CYS A 85 7.93 -7.89 10.02
CA CYS A 85 7.16 -9.10 9.70
C CYS A 85 7.88 -10.33 10.22
N PHE A 86 7.16 -11.42 10.50
CA PHE A 86 7.73 -12.65 11.06
C PHE A 86 8.58 -12.43 12.32
N ASN A 87 8.18 -11.47 13.15
CA ASN A 87 8.91 -11.08 14.36
C ASN A 87 10.36 -10.57 14.13
N ARG A 88 10.67 -10.11 12.91
CA ARG A 88 11.95 -9.52 12.53
C ARG A 88 11.76 -8.19 11.81
N CYS A 89 12.77 -7.33 11.88
CA CYS A 89 12.81 -6.08 11.13
C CYS A 89 13.59 -6.28 9.84
N ILE A 90 12.91 -6.19 8.71
CA ILE A 90 13.50 -6.23 7.37
C ILE A 90 13.63 -4.79 6.89
N VAL A 91 14.85 -4.35 6.63
CA VAL A 91 15.15 -3.00 6.11
C VAL A 91 15.77 -3.12 4.73
N GLY A 92 15.61 -2.08 3.92
CA GLY A 92 16.33 -1.99 2.66
C GLY A 92 16.10 -0.67 1.96
N GLU A 93 16.82 -0.50 0.86
CA GLU A 93 16.66 0.62 -0.05
C GLU A 93 16.85 0.16 -1.49
N ALA A 94 16.20 0.87 -2.42
CA ALA A 94 16.33 0.67 -3.85
C ALA A 94 16.12 2.00 -4.57
N ASN A 95 16.72 2.13 -5.74
CA ASN A 95 16.34 3.20 -6.65
C ASN A 95 15.14 2.75 -7.47
N ALA A 96 14.08 3.57 -7.44
CA ALA A 96 12.88 3.39 -8.23
C ALA A 96 12.92 4.34 -9.43
N THR A 97 12.67 3.80 -10.62
CA THR A 97 12.65 4.55 -11.88
C THR A 97 11.21 4.86 -12.26
N ILE A 98 10.94 6.12 -12.62
CA ILE A 98 9.64 6.63 -13.02
C ILE A 98 9.61 6.74 -14.55
N SER A 99 8.60 6.14 -15.16
CA SER A 99 8.32 6.21 -16.60
C SER A 99 6.83 6.40 -16.82
N GLY A 100 6.44 7.64 -17.13
CA GLY A 100 5.02 8.03 -17.16
C GLY A 100 4.37 7.89 -15.79
N ILE A 101 3.25 7.16 -15.71
CA ILE A 101 2.59 6.84 -14.43
C ILE A 101 3.27 5.70 -13.68
N ALA A 102 4.13 4.92 -14.34
CA ALA A 102 4.67 3.69 -13.81
C ALA A 102 5.98 3.94 -13.06
N THR A 103 6.15 3.25 -11.95
CA THR A 103 7.36 3.24 -11.15
C THR A 103 7.85 1.80 -11.05
N THR A 104 9.11 1.57 -11.41
CA THR A 104 9.75 0.25 -11.36
C THR A 104 10.91 0.26 -10.37
N PHE A 105 11.07 -0.83 -9.62
CA PHE A 105 12.22 -1.01 -8.74
C PHE A 105 12.45 -2.49 -8.49
N ARG A 106 13.66 -2.83 -8.03
CA ARG A 106 13.99 -4.19 -7.61
C ARG A 106 14.15 -4.23 -6.10
N LYS A 107 13.34 -5.06 -5.43
CA LYS A 107 13.44 -5.36 -4.00
C LYS A 107 14.08 -6.74 -3.85
N ASN A 108 15.38 -6.78 -3.61
CA ASN A 108 16.19 -8.01 -3.57
C ASN A 108 16.13 -8.81 -4.89
N LEU A 109 15.40 -9.93 -4.90
CA LEU A 109 15.20 -10.80 -6.07
C LEU A 109 13.89 -10.53 -6.82
N SER A 110 13.05 -9.65 -6.28
CA SER A 110 11.72 -9.34 -6.81
C SER A 110 11.75 -8.05 -7.62
N ASP A 111 11.30 -8.11 -8.87
CA ASP A 111 11.05 -6.94 -9.71
C ASP A 111 9.63 -6.43 -9.45
N HIS A 112 9.49 -5.13 -9.24
CA HIS A 112 8.22 -4.47 -8.98
C HIS A 112 7.92 -3.45 -10.08
N LYS A 113 6.65 -3.39 -10.48
CA LYS A 113 6.09 -2.35 -11.33
C LYS A 113 4.76 -1.91 -10.75
N GLY A 114 4.69 -0.65 -10.34
CA GLY A 114 3.49 -0.09 -9.73
C GLY A 114 3.27 1.37 -10.10
N HIS A 115 2.26 1.96 -9.47
CA HIS A 115 1.90 3.36 -9.61
C HIS A 115 1.08 3.80 -8.38
N ILE A 116 0.89 5.11 -8.24
CA ILE A 116 0.08 5.69 -7.16
C ILE A 116 -1.31 6.01 -7.71
N LEU A 117 -2.34 5.80 -6.90
CA LEU A 117 -3.72 6.16 -7.19
C LEU A 117 -4.16 7.36 -6.35
N GLN A 118 -5.09 8.15 -6.89
CA GLN A 118 -5.68 9.26 -6.15
C GLN A 118 -6.48 8.74 -4.94
N THR A 119 -6.28 9.37 -3.77
CA THR A 119 -6.92 8.99 -2.51
C THR A 119 -7.07 10.24 -1.63
N CYS A 120 -6.86 10.16 -0.32
CA CYS A 120 -6.85 11.33 0.57
C CYS A 120 -5.60 12.21 0.40
N SER A 121 -5.66 13.47 0.84
CA SER A 121 -4.56 14.45 0.70
C SER A 121 -3.27 14.05 1.45
N ASP A 122 -3.41 13.40 2.61
CA ASP A 122 -2.29 12.92 3.43
C ASP A 122 -2.13 11.39 3.36
N CYS A 123 -2.50 10.84 2.21
CA CYS A 123 -2.46 9.42 1.91
C CYS A 123 -1.58 9.14 0.69
N LEU A 124 -0.96 7.97 0.68
CA LEU A 124 -0.32 7.40 -0.49
C LEU A 124 -0.91 6.02 -0.73
N LEU A 125 -1.62 5.86 -1.84
CA LEU A 125 -2.18 4.58 -2.25
C LEU A 125 -1.34 4.00 -3.38
N TRP A 126 -0.55 3.00 -3.04
CA TRP A 126 0.35 2.33 -3.97
C TRP A 126 -0.32 1.06 -4.49
N THR A 127 -0.28 0.83 -5.79
CA THR A 127 -0.60 -0.48 -6.37
C THR A 127 0.57 -0.97 -7.22
N ASP A 128 0.93 -2.23 -7.05
CA ASP A 128 1.99 -2.85 -7.83
C ASP A 128 1.72 -4.29 -8.20
N THR A 129 2.42 -4.69 -9.25
CA THR A 129 2.69 -6.07 -9.61
C THR A 129 4.13 -6.37 -9.28
N PHE A 130 4.41 -7.60 -8.85
CA PHE A 130 5.77 -8.05 -8.60
C PHE A 130 6.02 -9.41 -9.23
N ARG A 131 7.29 -9.67 -9.54
CA ARG A 131 7.77 -10.93 -10.12
C ARG A 131 9.08 -11.35 -9.47
N ASN A 132 9.13 -12.59 -8.99
CA ASN A 132 10.35 -13.26 -8.52
C ASN A 132 10.49 -14.60 -9.24
N GLY A 133 11.30 -14.65 -10.29
CA GLY A 133 11.31 -15.81 -11.19
C GLY A 133 9.94 -16.00 -11.85
N ASP A 134 9.38 -17.21 -11.78
CA ASP A 134 8.07 -17.53 -12.36
C ASP A 134 6.89 -17.16 -11.46
N VAL A 135 7.19 -16.69 -10.24
CA VAL A 135 6.21 -16.33 -9.23
C VAL A 135 5.82 -14.87 -9.40
N THR A 136 4.54 -14.62 -9.65
CA THR A 136 3.96 -13.27 -9.77
C THR A 136 2.88 -13.03 -8.74
N GLY A 137 2.61 -11.77 -8.45
CA GLY A 137 1.50 -11.33 -7.61
C GLY A 137 1.32 -9.83 -7.71
N ARG A 138 0.33 -9.32 -6.97
CA ARG A 138 0.03 -7.89 -6.93
C ARG A 138 -0.45 -7.46 -5.55
N TYR A 139 -0.23 -6.20 -5.24
CA TYR A 139 -0.74 -5.56 -4.03
C TYR A 139 -1.41 -4.22 -4.32
N ILE A 140 -2.28 -3.85 -3.39
CA ILE A 140 -2.75 -2.49 -3.18
C ILE A 140 -2.50 -2.15 -1.70
N LEU A 141 -1.72 -1.11 -1.45
CA LEU A 141 -1.21 -0.75 -0.14
C LEU A 141 -1.49 0.72 0.15
N GLN A 142 -2.24 0.98 1.22
CA GLN A 142 -2.56 2.30 1.71
C GLN A 142 -1.57 2.69 2.80
N PHE A 143 -0.98 3.87 2.62
CA PHE A 143 -0.11 4.52 3.60
C PHE A 143 -0.66 5.90 3.96
N THR A 144 -0.28 6.39 5.14
CA THR A 144 -0.61 7.74 5.64
C THR A 144 0.61 8.36 6.30
N ARG A 145 0.62 9.68 6.48
CA ARG A 145 1.71 10.35 7.21
C ARG A 145 1.78 9.96 8.69
N THR A 146 0.64 9.66 9.31
CA THR A 146 0.53 9.45 10.77
C THR A 146 0.38 7.98 11.18
N GLY A 147 0.17 7.07 10.23
CA GLY A 147 -0.19 5.68 10.52
C GLY A 147 -1.63 5.52 11.02
N LYS A 148 -2.48 6.53 10.82
CA LYS A 148 -3.90 6.52 11.16
C LYS A 148 -4.72 6.90 9.93
N ILE A 149 -5.88 6.29 9.79
CA ILE A 149 -6.78 6.53 8.66
C ILE A 149 -8.19 6.80 9.18
N ASP A 150 -8.82 7.82 8.61
CA ASP A 150 -10.20 8.17 8.89
C ASP A 150 -11.12 7.07 8.33
N PRO A 151 -12.15 6.61 9.06
CA PRO A 151 -13.14 5.65 8.57
C PRO A 151 -13.69 5.97 7.17
N LYS A 152 -13.87 7.25 6.82
CA LYS A 152 -14.34 7.66 5.48
C LYS A 152 -13.37 7.23 4.37
N HIS A 153 -12.06 7.26 4.65
CA HIS A 153 -11.02 6.88 3.70
C HIS A 153 -10.84 5.36 3.62
N VAL A 154 -11.22 4.63 4.68
CA VAL A 154 -11.32 3.18 4.64
C VAL A 154 -12.41 2.73 3.65
N GLU A 155 -13.56 3.39 3.65
CA GLU A 155 -14.63 3.08 2.70
C GLU A 155 -14.26 3.40 1.25
N ILE A 156 -13.46 4.45 1.02
CA ILE A 156 -12.90 4.74 -0.31
C ILE A 156 -11.93 3.63 -0.73
N PHE A 157 -11.03 3.22 0.17
CA PHE A 157 -10.09 2.12 -0.09
C PHE A 157 -10.81 0.82 -0.46
N LYS A 158 -11.87 0.44 0.27
CA LYS A 158 -12.68 -0.74 -0.07
C LYS A 158 -13.27 -0.69 -1.48
N LYS A 159 -13.79 0.48 -1.89
CA LYS A 159 -14.30 0.65 -3.26
C LYS A 159 -13.18 0.52 -4.29
N GLN A 160 -11.99 1.05 -4.01
CA GLN A 160 -10.82 0.93 -4.89
C GLN A 160 -10.35 -0.52 -5.01
N VAL A 161 -10.31 -1.27 -3.90
CA VAL A 161 -10.04 -2.73 -3.87
C VAL A 161 -11.02 -3.47 -4.78
N GLY A 162 -12.32 -3.19 -4.64
CA GLY A 162 -13.37 -3.78 -5.48
C GLY A 162 -13.22 -3.43 -6.96
N CYS A 163 -12.97 -2.16 -7.30
CA CYS A 163 -12.76 -1.72 -8.69
C CYS A 163 -11.55 -2.39 -9.37
N LEU A 164 -10.55 -2.78 -8.59
CA LEU A 164 -9.35 -3.45 -9.07
C LEU A 164 -9.43 -4.99 -8.95
N ASN A 165 -10.58 -5.53 -8.54
CA ASN A 165 -10.82 -6.97 -8.33
C ASN A 165 -9.82 -7.63 -7.37
N PHE A 166 -9.38 -6.92 -6.34
CA PHE A 166 -8.67 -7.56 -5.23
C PHE A 166 -9.67 -8.29 -4.31
N PRO A 167 -9.21 -9.25 -3.50
CA PRO A 167 -10.05 -9.85 -2.46
C PRO A 167 -10.68 -8.77 -1.56
N GLU A 168 -11.95 -8.94 -1.21
CA GLU A 168 -12.68 -7.96 -0.38
C GLU A 168 -12.17 -7.91 1.06
N ASP A 169 -11.57 -9.01 1.53
CA ASP A 169 -10.77 -8.99 2.74
C ASP A 169 -9.50 -8.15 2.50
N TYR A 170 -9.27 -7.18 3.38
CA TYR A 170 -8.06 -6.39 3.43
C TYR A 170 -7.42 -6.53 4.81
N HIS A 171 -6.09 -6.60 4.82
CA HIS A 171 -5.33 -6.50 6.05
C HIS A 171 -5.37 -5.06 6.54
N SER A 172 -5.59 -4.86 7.85
CA SER A 172 -5.55 -3.54 8.49
C SER A 172 -4.56 -3.55 9.63
N TYR A 173 -3.75 -2.51 9.68
CA TYR A 173 -2.84 -2.28 10.78
C TYR A 173 -3.56 -1.61 11.95
N ASP A 174 -3.39 -2.13 13.18
CA ASP A 174 -4.12 -1.67 14.38
C ASP A 174 -3.55 -0.39 15.02
N GLY A 175 -2.46 0.16 14.47
CA GLY A 175 -1.85 1.43 14.91
C GLY A 175 -1.16 1.41 16.28
N LYS A 176 -1.27 0.33 17.08
CA LYS A 176 -0.78 0.29 18.46
C LYS A 176 0.75 0.19 18.54
N THR A 177 1.41 -0.45 17.58
CA THR A 177 2.89 -0.54 17.52
C THR A 177 3.54 0.70 16.87
N GLY A 178 2.81 1.43 16.02
CA GLY A 178 3.31 2.50 15.16
C GLY A 178 3.53 3.81 15.92
N GLN A 179 2.71 4.07 16.94
CA GLN A 179 2.94 5.17 17.88
C GLN A 179 4.24 4.99 18.67
N GLN A 180 4.61 3.75 19.01
CA GLN A 180 5.87 3.47 19.69
C GLN A 180 7.07 3.65 18.73
N LEU A 181 6.93 3.22 17.47
CA LEU A 181 7.98 3.36 16.45
C LEU A 181 8.21 4.82 16.03
N SER A 182 7.17 5.64 15.86
CA SER A 182 7.34 7.08 15.54
C SER A 182 8.14 7.82 16.61
N LYS A 183 7.85 7.56 17.90
CA LYS A 183 8.59 8.08 19.05
C LYS A 183 10.04 7.58 19.10
N ASN A 184 10.28 6.34 18.68
CA ASN A 184 11.62 5.74 18.65
C ASN A 184 12.45 6.17 17.42
N LEU A 185 11.81 6.41 16.28
CA LEU A 185 12.45 6.87 15.02
C LEU A 185 12.92 8.32 15.11
N GLN A 186 12.22 9.20 15.84
CA GLN A 186 12.73 10.54 16.17
C GLN A 186 14.01 10.48 17.04
N ARG A 187 14.23 9.38 17.75
CA ARG A 187 15.40 9.18 18.62
C ARG A 187 16.61 8.55 17.92
N GLN A 188 16.41 7.83 16.81
CA GLN A 188 17.50 7.14 16.11
C GLN A 188 17.93 7.92 14.87
N SER A 189 18.79 8.91 15.09
CA SER A 189 19.72 9.38 14.07
C SER A 189 20.60 8.21 13.61
N PHE A 190 20.83 8.15 12.30
CA PHE A 190 21.56 7.14 11.53
C PHE A 190 22.69 6.43 12.29
N ASN A 191 22.56 5.10 12.44
CA ASN A 191 23.73 4.21 12.46
C ASN A 191 23.42 3.01 11.57
N SER A 192 24.04 3.03 10.39
CA SER A 192 23.96 1.97 9.39
C SER A 192 24.91 0.86 9.81
N HIS A 193 24.36 -0.30 10.18
CA HIS A 193 25.10 -1.55 10.16
C HIS A 193 24.50 -2.40 9.05
N ARG A 194 25.27 -2.52 7.97
CA ARG A 194 25.03 -3.41 6.85
C ARG A 194 25.15 -4.84 7.38
N VAL A 195 24.01 -5.45 7.71
CA VAL A 195 23.96 -6.90 7.95
C VAL A 195 23.90 -7.56 6.58
N GLU A 196 24.97 -8.26 6.21
CA GLU A 196 24.95 -9.18 5.06
C GLU A 196 23.95 -10.29 5.35
N ILE A 197 22.86 -10.33 4.60
CA ILE A 197 21.83 -11.36 4.73
C ILE A 197 22.10 -12.43 3.68
N LEU A 198 22.21 -13.68 4.13
CA LEU A 198 22.43 -14.84 3.26
C LEU A 198 21.28 -14.98 2.23
N PRO A 199 21.57 -15.38 0.98
CA PRO A 199 20.61 -15.35 -0.13
C PRO A 199 19.30 -16.15 0.04
N TRP A 200 19.21 -17.03 1.05
CA TRP A 200 18.08 -17.94 1.26
C TRP A 200 17.07 -17.46 2.32
N GLU A 201 17.37 -16.43 3.13
CA GLU A 201 16.44 -15.90 4.15
C GLU A 201 15.62 -14.67 3.70
N MET A 202 15.98 -14.06 2.57
CA MET A 202 15.31 -12.87 2.03
C MET A 202 14.16 -13.16 1.07
N SER A 203 13.96 -14.44 0.73
CA SER A 203 12.90 -14.89 -0.17
C SER A 203 11.51 -14.71 0.44
N TYR A 204 11.37 -14.41 1.73
CA TYR A 204 10.12 -14.63 2.48
C TYR A 204 8.99 -13.61 2.29
N LEU A 205 9.09 -12.60 1.42
CA LEU A 205 7.89 -11.91 0.90
C LEU A 205 7.57 -12.32 -0.55
N SER A 206 8.47 -13.07 -1.18
CA SER A 206 8.32 -13.69 -2.50
C SER A 206 8.21 -15.24 -2.43
N ALA A 207 8.26 -15.85 -1.24
CA ALA A 207 8.37 -17.30 -1.00
C ALA A 207 7.44 -17.83 0.11
N ILE A 208 6.33 -17.14 0.38
CA ILE A 208 5.29 -17.63 1.32
C ILE A 208 4.44 -18.78 0.71
N VAL A 209 4.93 -19.45 -0.34
CA VAL A 209 4.19 -20.55 -1.02
C VAL A 209 4.89 -21.91 -0.95
N PHE A 210 6.08 -22.07 -0.35
CA PHE A 210 6.77 -23.37 -0.37
C PHE A 210 6.81 -24.18 0.93
N ARG A 211 6.05 -23.82 1.97
CA ARG A 211 5.96 -24.65 3.20
C ARG A 211 4.56 -24.82 3.74
N SER A 212 3.60 -25.11 2.86
CA SER A 212 2.24 -25.52 3.24
C SER A 212 1.71 -26.73 2.47
N SER A 213 2.53 -27.39 1.64
CA SER A 213 2.09 -28.54 0.82
C SER A 213 2.80 -29.86 1.17
N LEU A 214 3.41 -29.94 2.35
CA LEU A 214 3.97 -31.18 2.90
C LEU A 214 3.48 -31.27 4.34
N PHE A 215 2.23 -31.70 4.51
CA PHE A 215 1.62 -32.37 5.67
C PHE A 215 0.09 -32.33 5.46
N LEU A 216 -0.36 -33.08 4.46
CA LEU A 216 -1.68 -33.73 4.37
C LEU A 216 -1.50 -34.90 3.40
N ASP A 217 -0.72 -35.87 3.87
CA ASP A 217 -0.95 -37.33 3.83
C ASP A 217 0.04 -37.96 4.81
#